data_AF-A0A2V5PYC9-F1
#
_entry.id   AF-A0A2V5PYC9-F1
#
_cell.length_a   1.000
_cell.length_b   1.000
_cell.length_c   1.000
_cell.angle_alpha   90.00
_cell.angle_beta   90.00
_cell.angle_gamma   90.00
#
_symmetry.space_group_name_H-M   'P 1'
#
loop_
_entity.id
_entity.type
_entity.pdbx_description
1 polymer ?
#
loop_
_entity_poly.entity_id
_entity_poly.type
_entity_poly.pdbx_seq_one_letter_code
_entity_poly.pdbx_strand_id
1 'polypeptide(L)'
;MNGFFEEVKRRKVYRVAAAYIIAAGGIIQLASAAFPAWELPNWALRLVIVLLLVGFPIALILAWAFDVTPQGIRATPSVTAPRTHRRRNVIMLVVTGVIVSAIAGFFLLPRISSARKIDKSIAVLPFENLSDEKENAYFADGIQDDVLTNLSKIGDLKVISRTSVMQYKGAAKNVREIGKALGVSNILEGSVRRSGNKVRVNVQLIDATSDKHTWANDYDRDLTDVFAIQSDLAHEIANALQAKLSDTEKALMERKPTENGEAYLAFVQAHDLQCAVEDLGKLKQSEQLYARAIELDPKFALALARYSQLESWFSHTVDPTRE
;
A
#
# COMPACT_ATOMS: atom_id res chain seq x y z
N MET A 1 32.14 -39.62 21.46
CA MET A 1 31.64 -39.18 20.13
C MET A 1 32.49 -39.66 18.95
N ASN A 2 33.52 -40.50 19.15
CA ASN A 2 34.50 -40.84 18.08
C ASN A 2 34.08 -42.00 17.17
N GLY A 3 33.13 -42.85 17.59
CA GLY A 3 32.67 -43.99 16.77
C GLY A 3 31.79 -43.59 15.58
N PHE A 4 31.04 -42.49 15.67
CA PHE A 4 30.11 -42.07 14.61
C PHE A 4 30.84 -41.56 13.36
N PHE A 5 31.88 -40.74 13.54
CA PHE A 5 32.69 -40.21 12.43
C PHE A 5 33.50 -41.31 11.73
N GLU A 6 34.05 -42.27 12.49
CA GLU A 6 34.70 -43.47 11.95
C GLU A 6 33.73 -44.29 11.09
N GLU A 7 32.48 -44.42 11.51
CA GLU A 7 31.47 -45.24 10.83
C GLU A 7 30.92 -44.57 9.56
N VAL A 8 30.78 -43.24 9.56
CA VAL A 8 30.46 -42.43 8.36
C VAL A 8 31.58 -42.50 7.33
N LYS A 9 32.84 -42.48 7.77
CA LYS A 9 34.03 -42.60 6.92
C LYS A 9 34.16 -44.01 6.34
N ARG A 10 33.92 -45.05 7.14
CA ARG A 10 33.96 -46.47 6.74
C ARG A 10 32.92 -46.80 5.66
N ARG A 11 31.70 -46.26 5.77
CA ARG A 11 30.59 -46.51 4.83
C ARG A 11 30.57 -45.57 3.62
N LYS A 12 31.62 -44.76 3.40
CA LYS A 12 31.74 -43.83 2.27
C LYS A 12 30.57 -42.85 2.09
N VAL A 13 29.76 -42.61 3.14
CA VAL A 13 28.57 -41.73 3.08
C VAL A 13 28.94 -40.30 2.69
N TYR A 14 30.16 -39.86 3.04
CA TYR A 14 30.72 -38.58 2.62
C TYR A 14 30.83 -38.42 1.09
N ARG A 15 31.02 -39.51 0.33
CA ARG A 15 31.07 -39.47 -1.14
C ARG A 15 29.69 -39.18 -1.72
N VAL A 16 28.65 -39.76 -1.13
CA VAL A 16 27.25 -39.50 -1.54
C VAL A 16 26.83 -38.10 -1.16
N ALA A 17 27.23 -37.61 0.02
CA ALA A 17 27.01 -36.22 0.41
C ALA A 17 27.66 -35.24 -0.58
N ALA A 18 28.93 -35.48 -0.95
CA ALA A 18 29.64 -34.65 -1.92
C ALA A 18 29.00 -34.71 -3.32
N ALA A 19 28.64 -35.90 -3.79
CA ALA A 19 27.95 -36.07 -5.07
C ALA A 19 26.59 -35.38 -5.11
N TYR A 20 25.83 -35.45 -4.00
CA TYR A 20 24.53 -34.78 -3.88
C TYR A 20 24.68 -33.26 -3.91
N ILE A 21 25.67 -32.69 -3.22
CA ILE A 21 25.93 -31.25 -3.22
C ILE A 21 26.29 -30.76 -4.63
N ILE A 22 27.13 -31.51 -5.36
CA ILE A 22 27.50 -31.19 -6.74
C ILE A 22 26.26 -31.23 -7.65
N ALA A 23 25.45 -32.29 -7.55
CA ALA A 23 24.23 -32.43 -8.34
C ALA A 23 23.20 -31.33 -8.01
N ALA A 24 22.98 -31.05 -6.73
CA ALA A 24 22.09 -29.99 -6.25
C ALA A 24 22.54 -28.61 -6.77
N GLY A 25 23.85 -28.33 -6.74
CA GLY A 25 24.43 -27.12 -7.31
C GLY A 25 24.16 -26.99 -8.81
N GLY A 26 24.35 -28.06 -9.58
CA GLY A 26 24.05 -28.08 -11.01
C GLY A 26 22.57 -27.86 -11.32
N ILE A 27 21.67 -28.47 -10.53
CA ILE A 27 20.22 -28.26 -10.66
C ILE A 27 19.84 -26.81 -10.36
N ILE A 28 20.40 -26.21 -9.31
CA ILE A 28 20.13 -24.80 -8.97
C ILE A 28 20.65 -23.88 -10.08
N GLN A 29 21.84 -24.14 -10.62
CA GLN A 29 22.43 -23.33 -11.68
C GLN A 29 21.60 -23.40 -12.97
N LEU A 30 21.17 -24.61 -13.37
CA LEU A 30 20.25 -24.80 -14.50
C LEU A 30 18.90 -24.11 -14.27
N ALA A 31 18.29 -24.28 -13.09
CA ALA A 31 17.03 -23.65 -12.74
C ALA A 31 17.15 -22.12 -12.75
N SER A 32 18.26 -21.57 -12.23
CA SER A 32 18.49 -20.12 -12.20
C SER A 32 18.64 -19.50 -13.58
N ALA A 33 19.12 -20.25 -14.57
CA ALA A 33 19.25 -19.78 -15.94
C ALA A 33 17.98 -20.01 -16.77
N ALA A 34 17.31 -21.15 -16.59
CA ALA A 34 16.15 -21.54 -17.38
C ALA A 34 14.85 -20.89 -16.91
N PHE A 35 14.66 -20.71 -15.60
CA PHE A 35 13.38 -20.24 -15.05
C PHE A 35 13.04 -18.81 -15.45
N PRO A 36 13.99 -17.84 -15.43
CA PRO A 36 13.72 -16.49 -15.93
C PRO A 36 13.38 -16.48 -17.43
N ALA A 37 14.01 -17.36 -18.21
CA ALA A 37 13.74 -17.47 -19.66
C ALA A 37 12.33 -18.00 -19.99
N TRP A 38 11.66 -18.63 -19.02
CA TRP A 38 10.31 -19.17 -19.14
C TRP A 38 9.28 -18.35 -18.36
N GLU A 39 9.65 -17.13 -17.94
CA GLU A 39 8.83 -16.24 -17.11
C GLU A 39 8.31 -16.90 -15.82
N LEU A 40 9.01 -17.93 -15.31
CA LEU A 40 8.60 -18.62 -14.11
C LEU A 40 8.77 -17.70 -12.90
N PRO A 41 7.77 -17.63 -12.00
CA PRO A 41 7.86 -16.79 -10.82
C PRO A 41 9.04 -17.15 -9.92
N ASN A 42 9.57 -16.16 -9.19
CA ASN A 42 10.69 -16.35 -8.25
C ASN A 42 10.44 -17.39 -7.14
N TRP A 43 9.19 -17.78 -6.88
CA TRP A 43 8.86 -18.87 -5.95
C TRP A 43 9.24 -20.25 -6.49
N ALA A 44 9.34 -20.44 -7.81
CA ALA A 44 9.65 -21.73 -8.42
C ALA A 44 11.09 -22.18 -8.10
N LEU A 45 12.07 -21.28 -8.21
CA LEU A 45 13.46 -21.56 -7.82
C LEU A 45 13.55 -21.94 -6.33
N ARG A 46 12.77 -21.28 -5.48
CA ARG A 46 12.73 -21.54 -4.03
C ARG A 46 12.19 -22.94 -3.73
N LEU A 47 11.17 -23.41 -4.44
CA LEU A 47 10.67 -24.78 -4.29
C LEU A 47 11.73 -25.82 -4.63
N VAL A 48 12.51 -25.60 -5.70
CA VAL A 48 13.60 -26.50 -6.07
C VAL A 48 14.64 -26.60 -4.95
N ILE A 49 15.02 -25.47 -4.35
CA ILE A 49 15.97 -25.44 -3.23
C ILE A 49 15.41 -26.18 -2.01
N VAL A 50 14.13 -25.99 -1.68
CA VAL A 50 13.48 -26.69 -0.56
C VAL A 50 13.43 -28.20 -0.80
N LEU A 51 13.06 -28.64 -2.01
CA LEU A 51 13.06 -30.06 -2.38
C LEU A 51 14.46 -30.68 -2.29
N LEU A 52 15.50 -29.96 -2.72
CA LEU A 52 16.88 -30.42 -2.60
C LEU A 52 17.34 -30.51 -1.13
N LEU A 53 16.93 -29.57 -0.27
CA LEU A 53 17.23 -29.61 1.15
C LEU A 53 16.53 -30.77 1.87
N VAL A 54 15.26 -31.05 1.54
CA VAL A 54 14.52 -32.20 2.09
C VAL A 54 15.04 -33.52 1.55
N GLY A 55 15.45 -33.57 0.27
CA GLY A 55 16.02 -34.75 -0.35
C GLY A 55 17.40 -35.14 0.20
N PHE A 56 18.17 -34.18 0.77
CA PHE A 56 19.51 -34.45 1.27
C PHE A 56 19.53 -35.43 2.48
N PRO A 57 18.72 -35.24 3.54
CA PRO A 57 18.58 -36.24 4.60
C PRO A 57 18.16 -37.62 4.10
N ILE A 58 17.24 -37.67 3.13
CA ILE A 58 16.74 -38.93 2.54
C ILE A 58 17.88 -39.64 1.80
N ALA A 59 18.66 -38.90 1.01
CA ALA A 59 19.82 -39.43 0.29
C ALA A 59 20.89 -39.96 1.26
N LEU A 60 21.14 -39.28 2.38
CA LEU A 60 22.07 -39.76 3.41
C LEU A 60 21.57 -41.04 4.09
N ILE A 61 20.26 -41.16 4.36
CA ILE A 61 19.66 -42.37 4.95
C ILE A 61 19.79 -43.56 3.99
N LEU A 62 19.49 -43.35 2.71
CA LEU A 62 19.62 -44.40 1.68
C LEU A 62 21.08 -44.83 1.49
N ALA A 63 22.01 -43.88 1.45
CA ALA A 63 23.46 -44.15 1.37
C ALA A 63 24.00 -44.91 2.58
N TRP A 64 23.37 -44.74 3.74
CA TRP A 64 23.76 -45.45 4.96
C TRP A 64 23.14 -46.85 5.03
N ALA A 65 21.94 -47.03 4.46
CA ALA A 65 21.20 -48.30 4.44
C ALA A 65 21.69 -49.28 3.36
N PHE A 66 22.17 -48.79 2.22
CA PHE A 66 22.56 -49.59 1.06
C PHE A 66 24.00 -49.32 0.62
N ASP A 67 24.81 -50.37 0.49
CA ASP A 67 26.18 -50.29 -0.05
C ASP A 67 26.13 -50.56 -1.57
N VAL A 68 26.49 -49.57 -2.38
CA VAL A 68 26.55 -49.70 -3.84
C VAL A 68 27.89 -50.35 -4.20
N THR A 69 27.86 -51.66 -4.48
CA THR A 69 29.02 -52.41 -4.97
C THR A 69 28.86 -52.73 -6.46
N PRO A 70 29.96 -52.97 -7.22
CA PRO A 70 29.91 -53.24 -8.66
C PRO A 70 29.08 -54.47 -9.08
N GLN A 71 28.56 -55.25 -8.13
CA GLN A 71 27.83 -56.49 -8.33
C GLN A 71 26.32 -56.37 -7.96
N GLY A 72 25.81 -55.13 -7.80
CA GLY A 72 24.40 -54.84 -7.50
C GLY A 72 24.14 -54.35 -6.06
N ILE A 73 22.91 -53.89 -5.80
CA ILE A 73 22.46 -53.38 -4.49
C ILE A 73 22.36 -54.56 -3.51
N ARG A 74 23.28 -54.68 -2.54
CA ARG A 74 23.20 -55.69 -1.47
C ARG A 74 23.16 -55.01 -0.10
N ALA A 75 22.25 -55.48 0.76
CA ALA A 75 22.25 -55.13 2.18
C ALA A 75 23.51 -55.70 2.84
N THR A 76 24.23 -54.87 3.61
CA THR A 76 25.54 -55.23 4.17
C THR A 76 25.44 -56.42 5.15
N PRO A 77 26.29 -57.48 5.03
CA PRO A 77 26.38 -58.53 6.04
C PRO A 77 27.01 -57.98 7.32
N SER A 78 26.39 -58.25 8.46
CA SER A 78 26.79 -57.74 9.78
C SER A 78 27.81 -58.65 10.47
N VAL A 79 28.98 -58.12 10.78
CA VAL A 79 29.86 -58.72 11.81
C VAL A 79 29.84 -57.80 13.04
N THR A 80 29.19 -58.31 14.09
CA THR A 80 29.24 -57.91 15.51
C THR A 80 29.22 -56.41 15.86
N ALA A 81 28.01 -55.83 15.93
CA ALA A 81 27.74 -54.68 16.81
C ALA A 81 26.29 -54.76 17.35
N PRO A 82 26.03 -54.43 18.63
CA PRO A 82 24.71 -54.58 19.24
C PRO A 82 23.68 -53.67 18.55
N ARG A 83 22.52 -54.26 18.21
CA ARG A 83 21.41 -53.67 17.44
C ARG A 83 20.89 -52.31 17.95
N THR A 84 21.16 -51.96 19.21
CA THR A 84 20.71 -50.73 19.87
C THR A 84 21.41 -49.46 19.37
N HIS A 85 22.73 -49.51 19.11
CA HIS A 85 23.49 -48.34 18.62
C HIS A 85 23.14 -47.97 17.18
N ARG A 86 22.82 -48.98 16.36
CA ARG A 86 22.42 -48.82 14.95
C ARG A 86 21.12 -48.02 14.82
N ARG A 87 20.11 -48.34 15.64
CA ARG A 87 18.82 -47.64 15.62
C ARG A 87 18.96 -46.19 16.12
N ARG A 88 19.78 -45.96 17.14
CA ARG A 88 20.03 -44.63 17.72
C ARG A 88 20.71 -43.66 16.74
N ASN A 89 21.70 -44.14 15.98
CA ASN A 89 22.44 -43.31 15.02
C ASN A 89 21.58 -42.93 13.80
N VAL A 90 20.68 -43.81 13.35
CA VAL A 90 19.68 -43.51 12.30
C VAL A 90 18.68 -42.47 12.78
N ILE A 91 18.17 -42.65 14.00
CA ILE A 91 17.22 -41.70 14.61
C ILE A 91 17.86 -40.32 14.72
N MET A 92 19.13 -40.21 15.14
CA MET A 92 19.82 -38.91 15.16
C MET A 92 19.93 -38.26 13.77
N LEU A 93 20.25 -39.02 12.72
CA LEU A 93 20.33 -38.46 11.36
C LEU A 93 18.98 -37.96 10.85
N VAL A 94 17.91 -38.70 11.13
CA VAL A 94 16.54 -38.29 10.79
C VAL A 94 16.15 -37.02 11.56
N VAL A 95 16.39 -37.00 12.87
CA VAL A 95 16.04 -35.84 13.72
C VAL A 95 16.80 -34.60 13.29
N THR A 96 18.11 -34.68 13.05
CA THR A 96 18.90 -33.53 12.59
C THR A 96 18.47 -33.08 11.20
N GLY A 97 18.19 -34.00 10.28
CA GLY A 97 17.69 -33.67 8.93
C GLY A 97 16.31 -33.01 8.94
N VAL A 98 15.41 -33.45 9.82
CA VAL A 98 14.08 -32.86 10.04
C VAL A 98 14.21 -31.48 10.67
N ILE A 99 15.07 -31.30 11.68
CA ILE A 99 15.31 -29.99 12.31
C ILE A 99 15.90 -29.01 11.31
N VAL A 100 16.90 -29.41 10.52
CA VAL A 100 17.50 -28.54 9.49
C VAL A 100 16.49 -28.21 8.40
N SER A 101 15.66 -29.17 7.96
CA SER A 101 14.60 -28.92 6.97
C SER A 101 13.48 -28.04 7.52
N ALA A 102 13.13 -28.18 8.81
CA ALA A 102 12.13 -27.36 9.47
C ALA A 102 12.63 -25.92 9.67
N ILE A 103 13.89 -25.73 10.07
CA ILE A 103 14.52 -24.41 10.21
C ILE A 103 14.67 -23.76 8.84
N ALA A 104 15.19 -24.50 7.85
CA ALA A 104 15.31 -23.99 6.48
C ALA A 104 13.94 -23.65 5.90
N GLY A 105 12.94 -24.52 6.09
CA GLY A 105 11.55 -24.25 5.72
C GLY A 105 10.98 -23.01 6.40
N PHE A 106 11.22 -22.84 7.71
CA PHE A 106 10.77 -21.67 8.47
C PHE A 106 11.39 -20.34 7.98
N PHE A 107 12.64 -20.36 7.50
CA PHE A 107 13.33 -19.18 6.99
C PHE A 107 13.16 -18.95 5.47
N LEU A 108 12.92 -19.99 4.67
CA LEU A 108 12.81 -19.92 3.19
C LEU A 108 11.37 -19.92 2.67
N LEU A 109 10.40 -20.51 3.40
CA LEU A 109 9.00 -20.38 3.05
C LEU A 109 8.59 -18.92 3.33
N PRO A 110 7.93 -18.23 2.39
CA PRO A 110 7.28 -16.97 2.73
C PRO A 110 6.36 -17.28 3.90
N ARG A 111 6.40 -16.47 4.96
CA ARG A 111 5.31 -16.47 5.95
C ARG A 111 4.02 -16.39 5.14
N ILE A 112 3.28 -17.50 5.06
CA ILE A 112 1.97 -17.53 4.42
C ILE A 112 1.14 -16.61 5.30
N SER A 113 0.91 -15.41 4.77
CA SER A 113 -0.07 -14.45 5.22
C SER A 113 -0.06 -14.21 6.73
N SER A 114 0.94 -13.48 7.23
CA SER A 114 0.60 -12.50 8.26
C SER A 114 -0.52 -11.66 7.63
N ALA A 115 -1.75 -11.78 8.16
CA ALA A 115 -2.90 -10.98 7.75
C ALA A 115 -2.37 -9.58 7.46
N ARG A 116 -2.37 -9.19 6.18
CA ARG A 116 -1.76 -7.93 5.74
C ARG A 116 -2.46 -6.88 6.59
N LYS A 117 -1.74 -6.32 7.57
CA LYS A 117 -2.28 -5.26 8.41
C LYS A 117 -2.67 -4.19 7.41
N ILE A 118 -3.98 -3.97 7.26
CA ILE A 118 -4.50 -2.93 6.38
C ILE A 118 -3.89 -1.66 6.93
N ASP A 119 -2.92 -1.13 6.19
CA ASP A 119 -2.34 0.15 6.53
C ASP A 119 -3.37 1.19 6.15
N LYS A 120 -3.91 1.87 7.15
CA LYS A 120 -5.02 2.81 7.00
C LYS A 120 -4.49 4.18 6.61
N SER A 121 -3.62 4.18 5.60
CA SER A 121 -2.92 5.36 5.11
C SER A 121 -3.40 5.70 3.72
N ILE A 122 -3.77 6.95 3.51
CA ILE A 122 -4.38 7.44 2.27
C ILE A 122 -3.76 8.78 1.85
N ALA A 123 -3.45 8.90 0.57
CA ALA A 123 -3.17 10.16 -0.07
C ALA A 123 -4.28 10.46 -1.09
N VAL A 124 -4.84 11.67 -1.06
CA VAL A 124 -5.80 12.14 -2.06
C VAL A 124 -5.03 12.95 -3.10
N LEU A 125 -4.92 12.44 -4.32
CA LEU A 125 -4.22 13.17 -5.38
C LEU A 125 -5.08 14.33 -5.91
N PRO A 126 -4.45 15.36 -6.51
CA PRO A 126 -5.18 16.44 -7.15
C PRO A 126 -6.16 15.89 -8.19
N PHE A 127 -7.43 16.25 -8.08
CA PHE A 127 -8.45 15.77 -9.01
C PHE A 127 -8.29 16.42 -10.38
N GLU A 128 -8.49 15.63 -11.42
CA GLU A 128 -8.42 16.11 -12.80
C GLU A 128 -9.68 16.90 -13.16
N ASN A 129 -9.52 18.11 -13.70
CA ASN A 129 -10.65 18.87 -14.23
C ASN A 129 -10.93 18.46 -15.69
N LEU A 130 -12.06 17.80 -15.91
CA LEU A 130 -12.55 17.35 -17.22
C LEU A 130 -13.67 18.25 -17.77
N SER A 131 -13.87 19.43 -17.17
CA SER A 131 -14.82 20.44 -17.63
C SER A 131 -14.26 21.22 -18.83
N ASP A 132 -15.13 21.64 -19.75
CA ASP A 132 -14.71 22.41 -20.94
C ASP A 132 -14.21 23.82 -20.57
N GLU A 133 -14.76 24.38 -19.50
CA GLU A 133 -14.37 25.67 -18.94
C GLU A 133 -13.17 25.51 -17.99
N LYS A 134 -11.98 25.91 -18.47
CA LYS A 134 -10.74 25.89 -17.67
C LYS A 134 -10.82 26.74 -16.40
N GLU A 135 -11.70 27.73 -16.39
CA GLU A 135 -11.97 28.59 -15.23
C GLU A 135 -12.49 27.78 -14.05
N ASN A 136 -13.09 26.59 -14.25
CA ASN A 136 -13.57 25.72 -13.17
C ASN A 136 -12.49 24.82 -12.55
N ALA A 137 -11.20 25.03 -12.84
CA ALA A 137 -10.13 24.22 -12.23
C ALA A 137 -10.13 24.30 -10.69
N TYR A 138 -10.47 25.48 -10.14
CA TYR A 138 -10.61 25.68 -8.69
C TYR A 138 -11.65 24.75 -8.07
N PHE A 139 -12.68 24.36 -8.83
CA PHE A 139 -13.75 23.51 -8.33
C PHE A 139 -13.27 22.08 -8.09
N ALA A 140 -12.48 21.52 -9.02
CA ALA A 140 -11.88 20.20 -8.83
C ALA A 140 -10.93 20.19 -7.62
N ASP A 141 -10.12 21.23 -7.47
CA ASP A 141 -9.21 21.39 -6.33
C ASP A 141 -9.98 21.56 -5.00
N GLY A 142 -11.10 22.28 -5.01
CA GLY A 142 -11.96 22.45 -3.83
C GLY A 142 -12.61 21.15 -3.36
N ILE A 143 -13.17 20.37 -4.30
CA ILE A 143 -13.72 19.04 -3.97
C ILE A 143 -12.64 18.12 -3.41
N GLN A 144 -11.44 18.13 -4.00
CA GLN A 144 -10.31 17.37 -3.47
C GLN A 144 -9.97 17.77 -2.03
N ASP A 145 -9.94 19.07 -1.73
CA ASP A 145 -9.60 19.58 -0.39
C ASP A 145 -10.68 19.25 0.65
N ASP A 146 -11.95 19.32 0.28
CA ASP A 146 -13.06 18.96 1.16
C ASP A 146 -13.06 17.46 1.47
N VAL A 147 -12.78 16.61 0.48
CA VAL A 147 -12.63 15.16 0.69
C VAL A 147 -11.48 14.87 1.64
N LEU A 148 -10.32 15.50 1.42
CA LEU A 148 -9.17 15.37 2.31
C LEU A 148 -9.52 15.82 3.73
N THR A 149 -10.21 16.95 3.87
CA THR A 149 -10.66 17.49 5.16
C THR A 149 -11.61 16.54 5.87
N ASN A 150 -12.59 15.95 5.19
CA ASN A 150 -13.51 14.98 5.79
C ASN A 150 -12.79 13.69 6.21
N LEU A 151 -11.89 13.15 5.37
CA LEU A 151 -11.10 11.98 5.73
C LEU A 151 -10.18 12.24 6.93
N SER A 152 -9.66 13.47 7.06
CA SER A 152 -8.79 13.86 8.18
C SER A 152 -9.50 13.88 9.54
N LYS A 153 -10.84 13.95 9.54
CA LYS A 153 -11.64 13.86 10.76
C LYS A 153 -11.67 12.43 11.33
N ILE A 154 -11.35 11.42 10.52
CA ILE A 154 -11.37 10.00 10.93
C ILE A 154 -10.05 9.68 11.62
N GLY A 155 -10.06 9.54 12.94
CA GLY A 155 -8.84 9.36 13.73
C GLY A 155 -8.09 8.05 13.44
N ASP A 156 -8.77 7.06 12.85
CA ASP A 156 -8.20 5.76 12.46
C ASP A 156 -7.54 5.79 11.07
N LEU A 157 -7.57 6.94 10.36
CA LEU A 157 -6.91 7.15 9.08
C LEU A 157 -5.68 8.06 9.20
N LYS A 158 -4.57 7.64 8.58
CA LYS A 158 -3.43 8.50 8.30
C LYS A 158 -3.63 9.17 6.95
N VAL A 159 -3.96 10.46 6.95
CA VAL A 159 -4.18 11.26 5.73
C VAL A 159 -2.97 12.14 5.43
N ILE A 160 -2.50 12.14 4.18
CA ILE A 160 -1.40 13.02 3.74
C ILE A 160 -1.94 14.42 3.44
N SER A 161 -1.18 15.45 3.80
CA SER A 161 -1.58 16.85 3.61
C SER A 161 -1.66 17.26 2.14
N ARG A 162 -2.56 18.21 1.84
CA ARG A 162 -2.76 18.81 0.52
C ARG A 162 -1.44 19.28 -0.11
N THR A 163 -0.62 20.01 0.65
CA THR A 163 0.65 20.57 0.17
C THR A 163 1.63 19.50 -0.31
N SER A 164 1.69 18.34 0.35
CA SER A 164 2.57 17.24 -0.05
C SER A 164 2.11 16.54 -1.34
N VAL A 165 0.81 16.52 -1.61
CA VAL A 165 0.23 15.87 -2.80
C VAL A 165 0.14 16.80 -4.02
N MET A 166 0.14 18.12 -3.83
CA MET A 166 0.03 19.09 -4.95
C MET A 166 1.14 18.98 -6.00
N GLN A 167 2.34 18.53 -5.62
CA GLN A 167 3.45 18.31 -6.56
C GLN A 167 3.18 17.22 -7.61
N TYR A 168 2.14 16.39 -7.42
CA TYR A 168 1.76 15.33 -8.32
C TYR A 168 0.64 15.74 -9.30
N LYS A 169 0.21 17.01 -9.26
CA LYS A 169 -0.82 17.54 -10.17
C LYS A 169 -0.37 17.46 -11.63
N GLY A 170 -1.20 16.84 -12.48
CA GLY A 170 -0.93 16.70 -13.92
C GLY A 170 0.24 15.79 -14.27
N ALA A 171 0.80 15.06 -13.31
CA ALA A 171 1.90 14.13 -13.55
C ALA A 171 1.37 12.70 -13.73
N ALA A 172 1.53 12.13 -14.93
CA ALA A 172 1.31 10.71 -15.17
C ALA A 172 2.46 9.89 -14.55
N LYS A 173 2.47 9.76 -13.23
CA LYS A 173 3.46 8.99 -12.48
C LYS A 173 2.85 7.67 -12.02
N ASN A 174 3.71 6.67 -11.84
CA ASN A 174 3.30 5.36 -11.36
C ASN A 174 2.77 5.47 -9.92
N VAL A 175 1.54 5.02 -9.67
CA VAL A 175 0.87 5.06 -8.36
C VAL A 175 1.72 4.40 -7.27
N ARG A 176 2.44 3.33 -7.60
CA ARG A 176 3.36 2.63 -6.68
C ARG A 176 4.55 3.49 -6.26
N GLU A 177 5.06 4.34 -7.13
CA GLU A 177 6.14 5.27 -6.80
C GLU A 177 5.64 6.39 -5.90
N ILE A 178 4.46 6.94 -6.20
CA ILE A 178 3.81 7.96 -5.38
C ILE A 178 3.55 7.43 -3.97
N GLY A 179 2.98 6.23 -3.84
CA GLY A 179 2.69 5.62 -2.55
C GLY A 179 3.96 5.40 -1.70
N LYS A 180 5.06 4.99 -2.33
CA LYS A 180 6.37 4.87 -1.66
C LYS A 180 6.92 6.22 -1.22
N ALA A 181 6.83 7.25 -2.07
CA ALA A 181 7.35 8.59 -1.76
C ALA A 181 6.57 9.24 -0.61
N LEU A 182 5.25 9.07 -0.58
CA LEU A 182 4.37 9.62 0.45
C LEU A 182 4.26 8.73 1.70
N GLY A 183 4.74 7.48 1.63
CA GLY A 183 4.62 6.52 2.73
C GLY A 183 3.17 6.16 3.04
N VAL A 184 2.39 5.90 1.99
CA VAL A 184 0.99 5.45 2.05
C VAL A 184 0.78 4.16 1.27
N SER A 185 -0.23 3.41 1.67
CA SER A 185 -0.63 2.15 1.03
C SER A 185 -1.84 2.31 0.11
N ASN A 186 -2.64 3.37 0.27
CA ASN A 186 -3.78 3.65 -0.56
C ASN A 186 -3.67 5.05 -1.18
N ILE A 187 -4.10 5.18 -2.41
CA ILE A 187 -4.17 6.43 -3.16
C ILE A 187 -5.58 6.61 -3.68
N LEU A 188 -6.15 7.79 -3.44
CA LEU A 188 -7.42 8.21 -4.03
C LEU A 188 -7.11 9.11 -5.22
N GLU A 189 -7.58 8.69 -6.39
CA GLU A 189 -7.60 9.51 -7.60
C GLU A 189 -9.04 9.88 -7.93
N GLY A 190 -9.20 10.98 -8.65
CA GLY A 190 -10.52 11.40 -9.10
C GLY A 190 -10.47 12.41 -10.22
N SER A 191 -11.60 12.55 -10.89
CA SER A 191 -11.84 13.58 -11.88
C SER A 191 -13.19 14.24 -11.63
N VAL A 192 -13.26 15.53 -11.94
CA VAL A 192 -14.46 16.35 -11.77
C VAL A 192 -14.78 17.01 -13.11
N ARG A 193 -16.03 16.86 -13.53
CA ARG A 193 -16.60 17.55 -14.68
C ARG A 193 -17.83 18.32 -14.24
N ARG A 194 -17.82 19.62 -14.47
CA ARG A 194 -18.97 20.50 -14.25
C ARG A 194 -19.55 20.93 -15.59
N SER A 195 -20.87 20.91 -15.70
CA SER A 195 -21.63 21.45 -16.83
C SER A 195 -22.84 22.20 -16.30
N GLY A 196 -22.74 23.53 -16.26
CA GLY A 196 -23.75 24.39 -15.64
C GLY A 196 -23.94 24.08 -14.15
N ASN A 197 -25.14 23.61 -13.78
CA ASN A 197 -25.48 23.21 -12.42
C ASN A 197 -25.17 21.74 -12.09
N LYS A 198 -24.81 20.92 -13.08
CA LYS A 198 -24.52 19.51 -12.85
C LYS A 198 -23.04 19.26 -12.65
N VAL A 199 -22.73 18.38 -11.71
CA VAL A 199 -21.39 17.98 -11.33
C VAL A 199 -21.30 16.47 -11.41
N ARG A 200 -20.34 16.01 -12.20
CA ARG A 200 -19.92 14.62 -12.25
C ARG A 200 -18.56 14.45 -11.59
N VAL A 201 -18.51 13.60 -10.57
CA VAL A 201 -17.28 13.24 -9.87
C VAL A 201 -17.03 11.75 -10.08
N ASN A 202 -15.89 11.38 -10.64
CA ASN A 202 -15.42 10.00 -10.69
C ASN A 202 -14.25 9.87 -9.72
N VAL A 203 -14.27 8.82 -8.90
CA VAL A 203 -13.27 8.61 -7.85
C VAL A 203 -12.91 7.14 -7.77
N GLN A 204 -11.63 6.87 -7.54
CA GLN A 204 -11.08 5.54 -7.48
C GLN A 204 -10.04 5.43 -6.36
N LEU A 205 -10.16 4.37 -5.59
CA LEU A 205 -9.22 3.99 -4.55
C LEU A 205 -8.32 2.88 -5.08
N ILE A 206 -7.00 3.11 -5.00
CA ILE A 206 -5.98 2.24 -5.54
C ILE A 206 -5.05 1.79 -4.41
N ASP A 207 -4.81 0.48 -4.31
CA ASP A 207 -3.74 -0.07 -3.47
C ASP A 207 -2.39 0.22 -4.14
N ALA A 208 -1.62 1.15 -3.56
CA ALA A 208 -0.33 1.58 -4.09
C ALA A 208 0.73 0.46 -4.07
N THR A 209 0.54 -0.61 -3.31
CA THR A 209 1.47 -1.74 -3.28
C THR A 209 1.27 -2.68 -4.47
N SER A 210 0.01 -2.93 -4.84
CA SER A 210 -0.36 -3.89 -5.88
C SER A 210 -0.77 -3.24 -7.20
N ASP A 211 -0.99 -1.91 -7.21
CA ASP A 211 -1.53 -1.14 -8.34
C ASP A 211 -2.93 -1.63 -8.76
N LYS A 212 -3.72 -2.03 -7.76
CA LYS A 212 -5.06 -2.58 -7.96
C LYS A 212 -6.12 -1.61 -7.48
N HIS A 213 -7.13 -1.36 -8.30
CA HIS A 213 -8.34 -0.67 -7.88
C HIS A 213 -9.08 -1.51 -6.84
N THR A 214 -9.22 -0.97 -5.64
CA THR A 214 -9.97 -1.60 -4.53
C THR A 214 -11.42 -1.16 -4.54
N TRP A 215 -11.69 0.07 -4.99
CA TRP A 215 -13.01 0.67 -5.08
C TRP A 215 -13.01 1.76 -6.16
N ALA A 216 -14.13 1.93 -6.86
CA ALA A 216 -14.35 3.03 -7.77
C ALA A 216 -15.83 3.34 -7.82
N ASN A 217 -16.18 4.63 -7.90
CA ASN A 217 -17.58 5.04 -8.02
C ASN A 217 -17.69 6.34 -8.83
N ASP A 218 -18.85 6.52 -9.46
CA ASP A 218 -19.22 7.75 -10.14
C ASP A 218 -20.46 8.39 -9.50
N TYR A 219 -20.41 9.71 -9.38
CA TYR A 219 -21.47 10.52 -8.82
C TYR A 219 -21.88 11.55 -9.86
N ASP A 220 -23.18 11.63 -10.14
CA ASP A 220 -23.80 12.64 -10.99
C ASP A 220 -24.89 13.33 -10.18
N ARG A 221 -24.65 14.59 -9.80
CA ARG A 221 -25.50 15.36 -8.88
C ARG A 221 -25.58 16.82 -9.30
N ASP A 222 -26.61 17.50 -8.82
CA ASP A 222 -26.67 18.96 -8.87
C ASP A 222 -25.68 19.58 -7.88
N LEU A 223 -25.22 20.79 -8.18
CA LEU A 223 -24.23 21.53 -7.39
C LEU A 223 -24.65 21.73 -5.93
N THR A 224 -25.95 21.90 -5.67
CA THR A 224 -26.50 22.02 -4.31
C THR A 224 -26.35 20.74 -3.49
N ASP A 225 -26.24 19.59 -4.16
CA ASP A 225 -26.10 18.28 -3.54
C ASP A 225 -24.63 17.81 -3.52
N VAL A 226 -23.68 18.67 -3.91
CA VAL A 226 -22.25 18.32 -3.94
C VAL A 226 -21.73 17.93 -2.56
N PHE A 227 -22.31 18.50 -1.49
CA PHE A 227 -21.98 18.16 -0.12
C PHE A 227 -22.31 16.70 0.23
N ALA A 228 -23.39 16.16 -0.34
CA ALA A 228 -23.75 14.76 -0.14
C ALA A 228 -22.68 13.82 -0.74
N ILE A 229 -22.10 14.19 -1.89
CA ILE A 229 -21.00 13.43 -2.50
C ILE A 229 -19.81 13.37 -1.55
N GLN A 230 -19.48 14.47 -0.87
CA GLN A 230 -18.33 14.53 0.03
C GLN A 230 -18.50 13.61 1.26
N SER A 231 -19.68 13.62 1.86
CA SER A 231 -20.00 12.76 3.02
C SER A 231 -20.05 11.29 2.60
N ASP A 232 -20.75 10.98 1.50
CA ASP A 232 -20.86 9.61 0.95
C ASP A 232 -19.47 9.05 0.61
N LEU A 233 -18.63 9.86 -0.02
CA LEU A 233 -17.27 9.47 -0.39
C LEU A 233 -16.41 9.15 0.84
N ALA A 234 -16.49 9.97 1.89
CA ALA A 234 -15.76 9.72 3.12
C ALA A 234 -16.21 8.41 3.80
N HIS A 235 -17.52 8.13 3.80
CA HIS A 235 -18.08 6.88 4.30
C HIS A 235 -17.64 5.65 3.50
N GLU A 236 -17.75 5.70 2.17
CA GLU A 236 -17.35 4.61 1.29
C GLU A 236 -15.84 4.30 1.40
N ILE A 237 -15.00 5.34 1.45
CA ILE A 237 -13.55 5.17 1.64
C ILE A 237 -13.25 4.58 3.02
N ALA A 238 -13.88 5.07 4.08
CA ALA A 238 -13.69 4.54 5.42
C ALA A 238 -14.08 3.05 5.48
N ASN A 239 -15.19 2.67 4.84
CA ASN A 239 -15.63 1.29 4.75
C ASN A 239 -14.64 0.43 3.94
N ALA A 240 -14.18 0.91 2.78
CA ALA A 240 -13.21 0.23 1.94
C ALA A 240 -11.87 0.00 2.66
N LEU A 241 -11.43 0.98 3.47
CA LEU A 241 -10.22 0.91 4.30
C LEU A 241 -10.44 0.22 5.65
N GLN A 242 -11.66 -0.23 5.94
CA GLN A 242 -12.05 -0.83 7.22
C GLN A 242 -11.67 0.05 8.42
N ALA A 243 -11.76 1.37 8.24
CA ALA A 243 -11.54 2.37 9.28
C ALA A 243 -12.73 2.38 10.24
N LYS A 244 -12.45 2.49 11.53
CA LYS A 244 -13.50 2.63 12.54
C LYS A 244 -14.03 4.06 12.52
N LEU A 245 -15.34 4.19 12.37
CA LEU A 245 -16.07 5.44 12.43
C LEU A 245 -16.92 5.49 13.70
N SER A 246 -16.63 6.43 14.58
CA SER A 246 -17.51 6.81 15.70
C SER A 246 -18.71 7.60 15.19
N ASP A 247 -19.83 7.57 15.90
CA ASP A 247 -21.04 8.31 15.49
C ASP A 247 -20.81 9.84 15.50
N THR A 248 -19.91 10.33 16.33
CA THR A 248 -19.48 11.74 16.32
C THR A 248 -18.76 12.11 15.02
N GLU A 249 -17.85 11.25 14.54
CA GLU A 249 -17.16 11.48 13.27
C GLU A 249 -18.15 11.48 12.10
N LYS A 250 -19.14 10.58 12.10
CA LYS A 250 -20.21 10.57 11.09
C LYS A 250 -21.00 11.89 11.08
N ALA A 251 -21.47 12.33 12.24
CA ALA A 251 -22.21 13.58 12.36
C ALA A 251 -21.41 14.81 11.92
N LEU A 252 -20.09 14.81 12.14
CA LEU A 252 -19.19 15.89 11.69
C LEU A 252 -18.94 15.90 10.18
N MET A 253 -19.06 14.75 9.52
CA MET A 253 -18.95 14.63 8.06
C MET A 253 -20.25 14.95 7.34
N GLU A 254 -21.41 14.70 7.96
CA GLU A 254 -22.74 15.01 7.42
C GLU A 254 -23.10 16.51 7.51
N ARG A 255 -22.35 17.28 8.30
CA ARG A 255 -22.60 18.72 8.46
C ARG A 255 -22.26 19.47 7.18
N LYS A 256 -23.29 19.99 6.53
CA LYS A 256 -23.14 20.88 5.36
C LYS A 256 -22.52 22.23 5.76
N PRO A 257 -21.58 22.77 4.97
CA PRO A 257 -21.03 24.11 5.18
C PRO A 257 -22.06 25.23 4.95
N THR A 258 -22.95 25.06 3.96
CA THR A 258 -24.04 25.97 3.59
C THR A 258 -25.15 25.19 2.86
N GLU A 259 -26.35 25.74 2.80
CA GLU A 259 -27.44 25.24 1.94
C GLU A 259 -27.49 25.96 0.58
N ASN A 260 -26.65 26.98 0.36
CA ASN A 260 -26.60 27.77 -0.87
C ASN A 260 -25.39 27.37 -1.73
N GLY A 261 -25.64 26.68 -2.84
CA GLY A 261 -24.58 26.23 -3.77
C GLY A 261 -23.79 27.38 -4.41
N GLU A 262 -24.41 28.53 -4.67
CA GLU A 262 -23.71 29.70 -5.21
C GLU A 262 -22.78 30.33 -4.17
N ALA A 263 -23.21 30.39 -2.91
CA ALA A 263 -22.38 30.86 -1.80
C ALA A 263 -21.14 29.96 -1.64
N TYR A 264 -21.33 28.65 -1.79
CA TYR A 264 -20.23 27.69 -1.75
C TYR A 264 -19.26 27.83 -2.93
N LEU A 265 -19.74 28.02 -4.16
CA LEU A 265 -18.85 28.27 -5.30
C LEU A 265 -17.98 29.50 -5.09
N ALA A 266 -18.59 30.60 -4.66
CA ALA A 266 -17.87 31.83 -4.36
C ALA A 266 -16.82 31.59 -3.26
N PHE A 267 -17.18 30.84 -2.21
CA PHE A 267 -16.26 30.46 -1.14
C PHE A 267 -15.07 29.62 -1.63
N VAL A 268 -15.30 28.56 -2.41
CA VAL A 268 -14.22 27.68 -2.90
C VAL A 268 -13.28 28.45 -3.81
N GLN A 269 -13.82 29.28 -4.70
CA GLN A 269 -13.01 30.13 -5.58
C GLN A 269 -12.19 31.14 -4.78
N ALA A 270 -12.78 31.76 -3.76
CA ALA A 270 -12.07 32.65 -2.85
C ALA A 270 -10.92 31.92 -2.15
N HIS A 271 -11.16 30.70 -1.66
CA HIS A 271 -10.18 29.91 -0.94
C HIS A 271 -8.99 29.49 -1.81
N ASP A 272 -9.23 29.11 -3.05
CA ASP A 272 -8.18 28.77 -4.00
C ASP A 272 -7.29 29.99 -4.31
N LEU A 273 -7.90 31.16 -4.55
CA LEU A 273 -7.17 32.41 -4.76
C LEU A 273 -6.37 32.83 -3.52
N GLN A 274 -6.89 32.59 -2.32
CA GLN A 274 -6.18 32.88 -1.07
C GLN A 274 -4.93 32.02 -0.88
N CYS A 275 -4.92 30.79 -1.39
CA CYS A 275 -3.74 29.92 -1.32
C CYS A 275 -2.57 30.45 -2.17
N ALA A 276 -2.83 31.34 -3.12
CA ALA A 276 -1.81 32.04 -3.91
C ALA A 276 -1.33 33.33 -3.22
N VAL A 277 -0.82 33.20 -1.99
CA VAL A 277 -0.48 34.32 -1.07
C VAL A 277 0.49 35.36 -1.67
N GLU A 278 1.26 34.99 -2.69
CA GLU A 278 2.27 35.86 -3.32
C GLU A 278 1.67 36.92 -4.27
N ASP A 279 0.37 36.84 -4.59
CA ASP A 279 -0.30 37.76 -5.53
C ASP A 279 -1.40 38.58 -4.82
N LEU A 280 -1.08 39.85 -4.53
CA LEU A 280 -2.00 40.79 -3.89
C LEU A 280 -3.28 41.01 -4.71
N GLY A 281 -3.20 40.91 -6.03
CA GLY A 281 -4.36 41.05 -6.91
C GLY A 281 -5.35 39.90 -6.73
N LYS A 282 -4.85 38.66 -6.60
CA LYS A 282 -5.67 37.48 -6.29
C LYS A 282 -6.26 37.53 -4.90
N LEU A 283 -5.52 38.05 -3.91
CA LEU A 283 -6.03 38.22 -2.55
C LEU A 283 -7.22 39.21 -2.51
N LYS A 284 -7.16 40.31 -3.26
CA LYS A 284 -8.31 41.24 -3.38
C LYS A 284 -9.52 40.61 -4.09
N GLN A 285 -9.28 39.77 -5.10
CA GLN A 285 -10.37 39.01 -5.72
C GLN A 285 -10.98 37.99 -4.75
N SER A 286 -10.14 37.33 -3.94
CA SER A 286 -10.58 36.43 -2.87
C SER A 286 -11.47 37.14 -1.85
N GLU A 287 -11.08 38.35 -1.42
CA GLU A 287 -11.86 39.21 -0.53
C GLU A 287 -13.28 39.46 -1.09
N GLN A 288 -13.38 39.89 -2.34
CA GLN A 288 -14.67 40.14 -3.00
C GLN A 288 -15.55 38.90 -3.07
N LEU A 289 -14.95 37.73 -3.35
CA LEU A 289 -15.67 36.47 -3.43
C LEU A 289 -16.15 35.97 -2.06
N TYR A 290 -15.35 36.13 -1.01
CA TYR A 290 -15.79 35.83 0.35
C TYR A 290 -16.92 36.76 0.80
N ALA A 291 -16.83 38.06 0.52
CA ALA A 291 -17.92 39.00 0.78
C ALA A 291 -19.20 38.56 0.06
N ARG A 292 -19.10 38.17 -1.22
CA ARG A 292 -20.22 37.64 -1.99
C ARG A 292 -20.81 36.36 -1.40
N ALA A 293 -19.98 35.44 -0.92
CA ALA A 293 -20.45 34.22 -0.26
C ALA A 293 -21.27 34.54 1.00
N ILE A 294 -20.85 35.55 1.78
CA ILE A 294 -21.55 36.01 2.99
C ILE A 294 -22.86 36.73 2.63
N GLU A 295 -22.90 37.51 1.55
CA GLU A 295 -24.15 38.11 1.05
C GLU A 295 -25.19 37.04 0.66
N LEU A 296 -24.73 35.96 0.02
CA LEU A 296 -25.57 34.87 -0.45
C LEU A 296 -26.05 33.96 0.69
N ASP A 297 -25.22 33.75 1.72
CA ASP A 297 -25.58 33.06 2.95
C ASP A 297 -24.92 33.73 4.17
N PRO A 298 -25.63 34.63 4.87
CA PRO A 298 -25.11 35.31 6.06
C PRO A 298 -24.79 34.38 7.23
N LYS A 299 -25.26 33.13 7.20
CA LYS A 299 -24.99 32.12 8.24
C LYS A 299 -23.84 31.19 7.85
N PHE A 300 -23.19 31.41 6.71
CA PHE A 300 -22.08 30.59 6.25
C PHE A 300 -20.83 30.83 7.11
N ALA A 301 -20.77 30.11 8.24
CA ALA A 301 -19.77 30.30 9.28
C ALA A 301 -18.32 30.18 8.77
N LEU A 302 -18.06 29.28 7.82
CA LEU A 302 -16.72 29.08 7.27
C LEU A 302 -16.28 30.27 6.39
N ALA A 303 -17.20 30.82 5.58
CA ALA A 303 -16.93 32.03 4.78
C ALA A 303 -16.65 33.23 5.69
N LEU A 304 -17.46 33.43 6.74
CA LEU A 304 -17.25 34.48 7.75
C LEU A 304 -15.88 34.38 8.41
N ALA A 305 -15.49 33.17 8.83
CA ALA A 305 -14.21 32.93 9.49
C ALA A 305 -13.01 33.18 8.56
N ARG A 306 -13.07 32.69 7.31
CA ARG A 306 -12.00 32.89 6.33
C ARG A 306 -11.89 34.34 5.87
N TYR A 307 -13.02 35.01 5.67
CA TYR A 307 -13.05 36.44 5.37
C TYR A 307 -12.39 37.25 6.49
N SER A 308 -12.77 36.99 7.75
CA SER A 308 -12.19 37.68 8.91
C SER A 308 -10.69 37.43 9.04
N GLN A 309 -10.22 36.21 8.73
CA GLN A 309 -8.79 35.87 8.69
C GLN A 309 -8.06 36.66 7.60
N LEU A 310 -8.64 36.78 6.41
CA LEU A 310 -8.07 37.52 5.29
C LEU A 310 -7.99 39.02 5.60
N GLU A 311 -9.06 39.61 6.12
CA GLU A 311 -9.11 41.02 6.53
C GLU A 311 -8.08 41.33 7.62
N SER A 312 -7.96 40.46 8.62
CA SER A 312 -6.94 40.59 9.66
C SER A 312 -5.54 40.58 9.07
N TRP A 313 -5.27 39.72 8.08
CA TRP A 313 -4.00 39.71 7.37
C TRP A 313 -3.77 41.02 6.63
N PHE A 314 -4.73 41.48 5.81
CA PHE A 314 -4.63 42.75 5.07
C PHE A 314 -4.33 43.94 5.99
N SER A 315 -5.03 44.02 7.12
CA SER A 315 -4.82 45.08 8.12
C SER A 315 -3.41 45.09 8.72
N HIS A 316 -2.72 43.95 8.76
CA HIS A 316 -1.37 43.85 9.35
C HIS A 316 -0.23 43.94 8.32
N THR A 317 -0.45 43.51 7.08
CA THR A 317 0.61 43.40 6.08
C THR A 317 0.54 44.44 4.97
N VAL A 318 -0.65 44.95 4.65
CA VAL A 318 -0.88 45.76 3.45
C VAL A 318 -1.24 47.20 3.78
N ASP A 319 -1.96 47.42 4.88
CA ASP A 319 -2.23 48.78 5.36
C ASP A 319 -1.05 49.23 6.23
N PRO A 320 -0.14 50.10 5.75
CA PRO A 320 0.85 50.68 6.63
C PRO A 320 0.07 51.59 7.58
N THR A 321 0.18 51.35 8.88
CA THR A 321 -0.29 52.29 9.90
C THR A 321 0.18 53.69 9.51
N ARG A 322 -0.77 54.54 9.08
CA ARG A 322 -0.54 55.98 8.99
C ARG A 322 -0.45 56.50 10.42
N GLU A 323 0.75 56.44 10.99
CA GLU A 323 1.16 57.35 12.06
C GLU A 323 1.54 58.71 11.47
#